data_AF-A4NZL6-F1
#
_entry.id   AF-A4NZL6-F1
#
_cell.length_a   1.000
_cell.length_b   1.000
_cell.length_c   1.000
_cell.angle_alpha   90.00
_cell.angle_beta   90.00
_cell.angle_gamma   90.00
#
_symmetry.space_group_name_H-M   'P 1'
#
loop_
_entity.id
_entity.type
_entity.pdbx_description
1 polymer ?
#
loop_
_entity_poly.entity_id
_entity_poly.type
_entity_poly.pdbx_seq_one_letter_code
_entity_poly.pdbx_strand_id
1 'polypeptide(L)'
;MRDEKYFSVDVSNDIHIVKLHKTLKQAKESCLADATDAHEFAEDMDDYEYYEDNDLPYAIYGKVLGKAKCKSKKLSEEEKDEYCTDLDYVLERPEIVDYPTDNGWIKCSERLPEPNTRVLICSRDKEVGVALYQELIGFGYIPLYGEVTHWQPLPQPPEE
;
A
#
# COMPACT_ATOMS: atom_id res chain seq x y z
N MET A 1 11.84 -1.86 -4.31
CA MET A 1 10.61 -1.08 -4.64
C MET A 1 10.62 0.13 -3.72
N ARG A 2 10.16 1.29 -4.20
CA ARG A 2 9.97 2.44 -3.30
C ARG A 2 8.92 2.09 -2.24
N ASP A 3 9.33 2.07 -0.97
CA ASP A 3 8.53 1.70 0.21
C ASP A 3 7.75 2.88 0.79
N GLU A 4 7.50 3.92 -0.01
CA GLU A 4 6.70 5.06 0.43
C GLU A 4 5.23 4.66 0.54
N LYS A 5 4.76 4.48 1.78
CA LYS A 5 3.39 4.07 2.13
C LYS A 5 2.52 5.24 2.57
N TYR A 6 3.07 6.45 2.62
CA TYR A 6 2.37 7.65 3.08
C TYR A 6 2.53 8.77 2.07
N PHE A 7 1.64 9.74 2.12
CA PHE A 7 1.71 10.92 1.28
C PHE A 7 1.33 12.19 2.06
N SER A 8 1.81 13.33 1.58
CA SER A 8 1.28 14.65 1.90
C SER A 8 1.01 15.38 0.60
N VAL A 9 0.15 16.39 0.64
CA VAL A 9 -0.07 17.31 -0.46
C VAL A 9 0.62 18.62 -0.11
N ASP A 10 1.49 19.05 -1.00
CA ASP A 10 2.14 20.35 -0.95
C ASP A 10 1.18 21.40 -1.51
N VAL A 11 0.80 22.35 -0.67
CA VAL A 11 -0.10 23.46 -0.99
C VAL A 11 0.63 24.81 -1.01
N SER A 12 1.96 24.81 -0.88
CA SER A 12 2.78 26.03 -0.84
C SER A 12 2.97 26.71 -2.20
N ASN A 13 2.50 26.07 -3.28
CA ASN A 13 2.63 26.53 -4.66
C ASN A 13 1.26 26.52 -5.35
N ASP A 14 1.15 27.24 -6.47
CA ASP A 14 -0.06 27.32 -7.32
C ASP A 14 -0.62 25.96 -7.80
N ILE A 15 0.15 24.88 -7.64
CA ILE A 15 -0.24 23.52 -8.02
C ILE A 15 -0.05 22.63 -6.80
N HIS A 16 -1.12 21.93 -6.41
CA HIS A 16 -1.05 20.95 -5.33
C HIS A 16 -0.28 19.70 -5.77
N ILE A 17 0.86 19.43 -5.12
CA ILE A 17 1.76 18.32 -5.49
C ILE A 17 1.73 17.22 -4.44
N VAL A 18 1.51 15.98 -4.86
CA VAL A 18 1.60 14.82 -3.97
C VAL A 18 3.06 14.46 -3.69
N LYS A 19 3.49 14.59 -2.43
CA LYS A 19 4.78 14.13 -1.90
C LYS A 19 4.62 12.75 -1.27
N LEU A 20 5.52 11.81 -1.60
CA LEU A 20 5.52 10.46 -1.05
C LEU A 20 6.52 10.32 0.11
N HIS A 21 6.10 9.63 1.16
CA HIS A 21 6.84 9.50 2.42
C HIS A 21 6.95 8.05 2.89
N LYS A 22 8.08 7.73 3.54
CA LYS A 22 8.32 6.40 4.13
C LYS A 22 7.54 6.19 5.42
N THR A 23 7.35 7.26 6.20
CA THR A 23 6.69 7.20 7.52
C THR A 23 5.52 8.18 7.62
N LEU A 24 4.54 7.86 8.46
CA LEU A 24 3.43 8.77 8.75
C LEU A 24 3.91 10.08 9.38
N LYS A 25 4.97 10.02 10.20
CA LYS A 25 5.57 11.19 10.84
C LYS A 25 6.08 12.18 9.80
N GLN A 26 6.84 11.71 8.82
CA GLN A 26 7.34 12.55 7.71
C GLN A 26 6.20 13.19 6.92
N ALA A 27 5.15 12.43 6.61
CA ALA A 27 3.99 12.97 5.89
C ALA A 27 3.29 14.09 6.68
N LYS A 28 3.13 13.92 8.00
CA LYS A 28 2.56 14.94 8.89
C LYS A 28 3.42 16.20 8.93
N GLU A 29 4.72 16.04 9.16
CA GLU A 29 5.67 17.15 9.26
C GLU A 29 5.75 17.93 7.94
N SER A 30 5.81 17.23 6.81
CA SER A 30 5.79 17.86 5.48
C SER A 30 4.48 18.59 5.21
N CYS A 31 3.33 17.98 5.50
CA CYS A 31 2.04 18.62 5.30
C CYS A 31 1.89 19.89 6.14
N LEU A 32 2.35 19.86 7.39
CA LEU A 32 2.29 21.03 8.27
C LEU A 32 3.21 22.14 7.79
N ALA A 33 4.43 21.81 7.37
CA ALA A 33 5.37 22.78 6.80
C ALA A 33 4.76 23.45 5.55
N ASP A 34 4.30 22.65 4.58
CA ASP A 34 3.73 23.16 3.33
C ASP A 34 2.48 24.04 3.58
N ALA A 35 1.63 23.66 4.55
CA ALA A 35 0.46 24.45 4.94
C ALA A 35 0.82 25.76 5.68
N THR A 36 1.94 25.77 6.39
CA THR A 36 2.46 26.96 7.09
C THR A 36 3.04 27.94 6.07
N ASP A 37 3.85 27.45 5.13
CA ASP A 37 4.40 28.25 4.04
C ASP A 37 3.29 28.91 3.20
N ALA A 38 2.22 28.15 2.89
CA ALA A 38 1.04 28.68 2.19
C ALA A 38 0.29 29.75 2.99
N HIS A 39 0.16 29.55 4.32
CA HIS A 39 -0.46 30.54 5.20
C HIS A 39 0.37 31.83 5.29
N GLU A 40 1.70 31.73 5.41
CA GLU A 40 2.62 32.88 5.42
C GLU A 40 2.51 33.67 4.11
N PHE A 41 2.41 32.97 2.97
CA PHE A 41 2.19 33.62 1.69
C PHE A 41 0.84 34.35 1.62
N ALA A 42 -0.24 33.74 2.13
CA ALA A 42 -1.56 34.37 2.21
C ALA A 42 -1.55 35.60 3.12
N GLU A 43 -0.78 35.58 4.21
CA GLU A 43 -0.56 36.73 5.10
C GLU A 43 0.15 37.88 4.37
N ASP A 44 1.21 37.58 3.61
CA ASP A 44 1.97 38.58 2.85
C ASP A 44 1.13 39.22 1.71
N MET A 45 0.17 38.47 1.16
CA MET A 45 -0.69 38.91 0.06
C MET A 45 -2.06 39.44 0.50
N ASP A 46 -2.39 39.35 1.79
CA ASP A 46 -3.72 39.63 2.36
C ASP A 46 -4.84 38.85 1.63
N ASP A 47 -4.58 37.59 1.29
CA ASP A 47 -5.43 36.72 0.46
C ASP A 47 -5.89 35.45 1.19
N TYR A 48 -6.38 35.63 2.42
CA TYR A 48 -6.87 34.53 3.24
C TYR A 48 -8.11 33.83 2.67
N GLU A 49 -8.93 34.55 1.90
CA GLU A 49 -10.12 33.97 1.25
C GLU A 49 -9.68 32.91 0.23
N TYR A 50 -8.67 33.21 -0.60
CA TYR A 50 -8.12 32.23 -1.51
C TYR A 50 -7.52 31.03 -0.78
N TYR A 51 -6.71 31.26 0.27
CA TYR A 51 -6.09 30.19 1.04
C TYR A 51 -7.12 29.26 1.70
N GLU A 52 -8.18 29.82 2.31
CA GLU A 52 -9.23 29.05 2.97
C GLU A 52 -10.02 28.18 1.98
N ASP A 53 -10.31 28.71 0.80
CA ASP A 53 -11.13 28.02 -0.21
C ASP A 53 -10.32 27.07 -1.10
N ASN A 54 -9.04 27.37 -1.36
CA ASN A 54 -8.25 26.68 -2.39
C ASN A 54 -7.06 25.89 -1.84
N ASP A 55 -6.37 26.32 -0.80
CA ASP A 55 -5.12 25.65 -0.36
C ASP A 55 -5.34 24.80 0.89
N LEU A 56 -5.93 25.38 1.93
CA LEU A 56 -6.18 24.71 3.20
C LEU A 56 -6.98 23.39 3.07
N PRO A 57 -8.03 23.29 2.22
CA PRO A 57 -8.78 22.04 2.07
C PRO A 57 -7.95 20.89 1.48
N TYR A 58 -6.89 21.22 0.75
CA TYR A 58 -5.99 20.27 0.10
C TYR A 58 -4.72 20.03 0.91
N ALA A 59 -4.52 20.72 2.03
CA ALA A 59 -3.43 20.46 2.98
C ALA A 59 -3.69 19.14 3.76
N ILE A 60 -3.59 18.02 3.04
CA ILE A 60 -3.90 16.69 3.56
C ILE A 60 -2.67 15.78 3.55
N TYR A 61 -2.68 14.84 4.48
CA TYR A 61 -1.73 13.74 4.53
C TYR A 61 -2.45 12.43 4.79
N GLY A 62 -1.85 11.32 4.35
CA GLY A 62 -2.51 10.04 4.47
C GLY A 62 -1.61 8.84 4.21
N LYS A 63 -2.24 7.67 4.26
CA LYS A 63 -1.64 6.38 3.89
C LYS A 63 -2.04 6.07 2.45
N VAL A 64 -1.07 5.69 1.63
CA VAL A 64 -1.33 5.16 0.29
C VAL A 64 -1.96 3.79 0.46
N LEU A 65 -3.12 3.56 -0.17
CA LEU A 65 -3.86 2.30 -0.08
C LEU A 65 -3.58 1.35 -1.24
N GLY A 66 -2.97 1.82 -2.33
CA GLY A 66 -2.65 1.02 -3.49
C GLY A 66 -1.85 1.81 -4.52
N LYS A 67 -1.42 1.14 -5.58
CA LYS A 67 -0.79 1.78 -6.75
C LYS A 67 -0.99 0.96 -8.02
N ALA A 68 -0.86 1.61 -9.16
CA ALA A 68 -0.71 0.90 -10.42
C ALA A 68 0.65 0.18 -10.48
N LYS A 69 0.66 -1.06 -10.96
CA LYS A 69 1.87 -1.79 -11.34
C LYS A 69 1.74 -2.31 -12.77
N CYS A 70 2.80 -2.19 -13.54
CA CYS A 70 2.92 -2.85 -14.85
C CYS A 70 3.78 -4.12 -14.69
N LYS A 71 3.37 -5.19 -15.33
CA LYS A 71 4.23 -6.37 -15.54
C LYS A 71 5.17 -6.06 -16.70
N SER A 72 6.42 -6.47 -16.57
CA SER A 72 7.39 -6.40 -17.66
C SER A 72 7.48 -7.75 -18.33
N LYS A 73 7.17 -7.83 -19.62
CA LYS A 73 7.40 -9.01 -20.45
C LYS A 73 8.69 -8.80 -21.25
N LYS A 74 9.62 -9.74 -21.15
CA LYS A 74 10.84 -9.73 -21.99
C LYS A 74 10.47 -10.09 -23.43
N LEU A 75 10.98 -9.33 -24.39
CA LEU A 75 10.75 -9.52 -25.81
C LEU A 75 11.83 -10.42 -26.44
N SER A 76 11.43 -11.23 -27.41
CA SER A 76 12.36 -11.88 -28.35
C SER A 76 12.82 -10.90 -29.45
N GLU A 77 13.84 -11.26 -30.24
CA GLU A 77 14.28 -10.41 -31.37
C GLU A 77 13.19 -10.22 -32.43
N GLU A 78 12.38 -11.25 -32.72
CA GLU A 78 11.25 -11.14 -33.65
C GLU A 78 10.15 -10.21 -33.10
N GLU A 79 9.87 -10.28 -31.80
CA GLU A 79 8.92 -9.37 -31.16
C GLU A 79 9.45 -7.93 -31.12
N LYS A 80 10.77 -7.70 -30.95
CA LYS A 80 11.36 -6.35 -31.03
C LYS A 80 11.17 -5.72 -32.39
N ASP A 81 11.36 -6.49 -33.46
CA ASP A 81 11.14 -6.04 -34.83
C ASP A 81 9.65 -5.71 -35.07
N GLU A 82 8.73 -6.51 -34.53
CA GLU A 82 7.28 -6.24 -34.61
C GLU A 82 6.86 -4.98 -33.84
N TYR A 83 7.34 -4.82 -32.61
CA TYR A 83 7.05 -3.66 -31.77
C TYR A 83 7.84 -2.40 -32.18
N CYS A 84 8.79 -2.53 -33.13
CA CYS A 84 9.70 -1.48 -33.55
C CYS A 84 10.35 -0.78 -32.34
N THR A 85 10.93 -1.58 -31.43
CA THR A 85 11.54 -1.09 -30.20
C THR A 85 12.92 -1.70 -29.97
N ASP A 86 13.87 -0.87 -29.57
CA ASP A 86 15.20 -1.31 -29.17
C ASP A 86 15.23 -1.83 -27.71
N LEU A 87 14.10 -1.81 -27.01
CA LEU A 87 14.00 -2.29 -25.63
C LEU A 87 13.82 -3.81 -25.59
N ASP A 88 14.52 -4.46 -24.66
CA ASP A 88 14.39 -5.91 -24.40
C ASP A 88 13.07 -6.30 -23.73
N TYR A 89 12.18 -5.35 -23.45
CA TYR A 89 10.96 -5.59 -22.71
C TYR A 89 9.85 -4.64 -23.12
N VAL A 90 8.62 -5.10 -22.95
CA VAL A 90 7.40 -4.28 -23.01
C VAL A 90 6.76 -4.24 -21.64
N LEU A 91 6.19 -3.08 -21.29
CA LEU A 91 5.31 -2.95 -20.15
C LEU A 91 3.89 -3.31 -20.57
N GLU A 92 3.32 -4.32 -19.92
CA GLU A 92 1.91 -4.66 -20.08
C GLU A 92 1.03 -3.55 -19.50
N ARG A 93 -0.29 -3.64 -19.77
CA ARG A 93 -1.27 -2.68 -19.25
C ARG A 93 -1.19 -2.62 -17.71
N PRO A 94 -1.25 -1.41 -17.12
CA PRO A 94 -1.18 -1.26 -15.68
C PRO A 94 -2.39 -1.91 -15.01
N GLU A 95 -2.14 -2.61 -13.90
CA GLU A 95 -3.15 -3.15 -13.01
C GLU A 95 -3.07 -2.42 -11.67
N ILE A 96 -4.22 -2.11 -11.06
CA ILE A 96 -4.27 -1.55 -9.70
C ILE A 96 -3.95 -2.67 -8.71
N VAL A 97 -3.02 -2.39 -7.81
CA VAL A 97 -2.62 -3.29 -6.73
C VAL A 97 -2.80 -2.56 -5.42
N ASP A 98 -3.74 -3.05 -4.61
CA ASP A 98 -3.94 -2.55 -3.26
C ASP A 98 -2.82 -3.00 -2.32
N TYR A 99 -2.42 -2.11 -1.44
CA TYR A 99 -1.55 -2.43 -0.33
C TYR A 99 -2.36 -3.09 0.78
N PRO A 100 -1.80 -4.10 1.48
CA PRO A 100 -2.51 -4.78 2.56
C PRO A 100 -2.96 -3.78 3.64
N THR A 101 -4.27 -3.66 3.83
CA THR A 101 -4.88 -2.81 4.87
C THR A 101 -4.85 -3.48 6.25
N ASP A 102 -4.91 -4.82 6.28
CA ASP A 102 -5.12 -5.61 7.48
C ASP A 102 -3.81 -6.16 8.05
N ASN A 103 -2.73 -5.37 8.06
CA ASN A 103 -1.40 -5.78 8.56
C ASN A 103 -0.83 -7.07 7.93
N GLY A 104 -1.31 -7.48 6.75
CA GLY A 104 -0.90 -8.71 6.08
C GLY A 104 -1.81 -9.92 6.31
N TRP A 105 -2.89 -9.78 7.09
CA TRP A 105 -3.93 -10.80 7.24
C TRP A 105 -4.76 -10.95 5.96
N ILE A 106 -5.03 -12.19 5.58
CA ILE A 106 -5.80 -12.60 4.41
C ILE A 106 -7.08 -13.27 4.90
N LYS A 107 -8.24 -12.85 4.41
CA LYS A 107 -9.51 -13.50 4.76
C LYS A 107 -9.57 -14.91 4.17
N CYS A 108 -10.00 -15.88 4.97
CA CYS A 108 -10.19 -17.25 4.49
C CYS A 108 -11.21 -17.33 3.34
N SER A 109 -12.17 -16.41 3.29
CA SER A 109 -13.16 -16.29 2.21
C SER A 109 -12.59 -15.73 0.91
N GLU A 110 -11.47 -15.00 0.96
CA GLU A 110 -10.80 -14.47 -0.24
C GLU A 110 -9.87 -15.52 -0.83
N ARG A 111 -9.04 -16.14 0.01
CA ARG A 111 -8.09 -17.17 -0.39
C ARG A 111 -7.68 -18.01 0.80
N LEU A 112 -7.52 -19.32 0.61
CA LEU A 112 -6.95 -20.24 1.59
C LEU A 112 -5.43 -20.41 1.37
N PRO A 113 -4.67 -20.84 2.39
CA PRO A 113 -3.26 -21.17 2.21
C PRO A 113 -3.07 -22.33 1.23
N GLU A 114 -1.85 -22.50 0.73
CA GLU A 114 -1.49 -23.71 -0.01
C GLU A 114 -1.54 -24.94 0.92
N PRO A 115 -2.00 -26.12 0.45
CA PRO A 115 -2.01 -27.34 1.24
C PRO A 115 -0.64 -27.65 1.86
N ASN A 116 -0.64 -28.13 3.10
CA ASN A 116 0.55 -28.44 3.90
C ASN A 116 1.42 -27.22 4.26
N THR A 117 0.84 -26.01 4.27
CA THR A 117 1.54 -24.79 4.71
C THR A 117 1.22 -24.45 6.16
N ARG A 118 2.25 -24.14 6.96
CA ARG A 118 2.07 -23.57 8.31
C ARG A 118 1.94 -22.06 8.24
N VAL A 119 0.90 -21.53 8.87
CA VAL A 119 0.53 -20.11 8.84
C VAL A 119 0.12 -19.62 10.21
N LEU A 120 0.17 -18.31 10.41
CA LEU A 120 -0.58 -17.64 11.48
C LEU A 120 -2.07 -17.66 11.13
N ILE A 121 -2.91 -17.83 12.14
CA ILE A 121 -4.36 -17.79 12.02
C ILE A 121 -4.93 -16.80 13.03
N CYS A 122 -6.07 -16.22 12.69
CA CYS A 122 -6.87 -15.37 13.58
C CYS A 122 -8.31 -15.90 13.60
N SER A 123 -8.80 -16.22 14.78
CA SER A 123 -10.17 -16.68 14.95
C SER A 123 -11.20 -15.56 14.94
N ARG A 124 -12.48 -15.91 14.87
CA ARG A 124 -13.59 -14.97 15.06
C ARG A 124 -13.49 -14.22 16.40
N ASP A 125 -12.98 -14.88 17.43
CA ASP A 125 -12.78 -14.31 18.77
C ASP A 125 -11.48 -13.49 18.90
N LYS A 126 -10.79 -13.24 17.79
CA LYS A 126 -9.52 -12.50 17.68
C LYS A 126 -8.34 -13.18 18.38
N GLU A 127 -8.42 -14.48 18.60
CA GLU A 127 -7.28 -15.26 19.10
C GLU A 127 -6.32 -15.57 17.95
N VAL A 128 -5.02 -15.36 18.19
CA VAL A 128 -3.97 -15.57 17.19
C VAL A 128 -3.17 -16.83 17.55
N GLY A 129 -3.00 -17.71 16.57
CA GLY A 129 -2.28 -18.98 16.74
C GLY A 129 -1.52 -19.39 15.48
N VAL A 130 -0.89 -20.57 15.52
CA VAL A 130 -0.21 -21.19 14.38
C VAL A 130 -0.93 -22.49 14.01
N ALA A 131 -1.24 -22.68 12.73
CA ALA A 131 -1.90 -23.89 12.24
C ALA A 131 -1.29 -24.39 10.92
N LEU A 132 -1.39 -25.70 10.68
CA LEU A 132 -1.09 -26.32 9.38
C LEU A 132 -2.37 -26.37 8.56
N TYR A 133 -2.41 -25.76 7.38
CA TYR A 133 -3.56 -25.88 6.50
C TYR A 133 -3.50 -27.19 5.68
N GLN A 134 -4.60 -27.93 5.64
CA GLN A 134 -4.77 -29.14 4.85
C GLN A 134 -6.10 -29.06 4.09
N GLU A 135 -6.11 -29.38 2.80
CA GLU A 135 -7.27 -29.16 1.93
C GLU A 135 -8.55 -29.89 2.39
N LEU A 136 -8.40 -31.13 2.88
CA LEU A 136 -9.55 -31.95 3.30
C LEU A 136 -10.00 -31.70 4.74
N ILE A 137 -9.13 -31.15 5.58
CA ILE A 137 -9.33 -31.05 7.05
C ILE A 137 -9.42 -29.58 7.49
N GLY A 138 -9.05 -28.64 6.62
CA GLY A 138 -8.92 -27.23 6.93
C GLY A 138 -7.68 -26.93 7.76
N PHE A 139 -7.77 -25.93 8.63
CA PHE A 139 -6.70 -25.60 9.56
C PHE A 139 -6.58 -26.68 10.64
N GLY A 140 -5.44 -27.36 10.66
CA GLY A 140 -5.14 -28.56 11.43
C GLY A 140 -5.60 -28.47 12.88
N TYR A 141 -6.64 -29.26 13.16
CA TYR A 141 -7.31 -29.55 14.44
C TYR A 141 -7.23 -28.46 15.50
N ILE A 142 -8.09 -27.46 15.33
CA ILE A 142 -8.40 -26.46 16.34
C ILE A 142 -9.87 -26.55 16.70
N PRO A 143 -10.25 -27.41 17.67
CA PRO A 143 -11.50 -27.23 18.39
C PRO A 143 -11.41 -26.13 19.46
N LEU A 144 -10.21 -25.57 19.71
CA LEU A 144 -9.92 -24.68 20.84
C LEU A 144 -10.04 -23.18 20.54
N TYR A 145 -9.79 -22.72 19.30
CA TYR A 145 -9.78 -21.29 18.95
C TYR A 145 -11.02 -20.86 18.15
N GLY A 146 -12.04 -21.71 17.97
CA GLY A 146 -13.23 -21.37 17.18
C GLY A 146 -12.98 -21.28 15.66
N GLU A 147 -13.91 -20.65 14.94
CA GLU A 147 -13.85 -20.51 13.48
C GLU A 147 -12.71 -19.57 13.05
N VAL A 148 -11.77 -20.07 12.25
CA VAL A 148 -10.67 -19.27 11.67
C VAL A 148 -11.23 -18.35 10.60
N THR A 149 -10.99 -17.04 10.75
CA THR A 149 -11.51 -16.03 9.82
C THR A 149 -10.41 -15.46 8.91
N HIS A 150 -9.18 -15.33 9.42
CA HIS A 150 -8.05 -14.78 8.67
C HIS A 150 -6.78 -15.61 8.89
N TRP A 151 -5.84 -15.52 7.96
CA TRP A 151 -4.52 -16.14 8.06
C TRP A 151 -3.41 -15.24 7.51
N GLN A 152 -2.15 -15.51 7.88
CA GLN A 152 -0.97 -14.80 7.37
C GLN A 152 0.21 -15.79 7.28
N PRO A 153 1.15 -15.67 6.31
CA PRO A 153 2.40 -16.43 6.35
C PRO A 153 3.17 -16.19 7.67
N LEU A 154 3.90 -17.20 8.12
CA LEU A 154 4.78 -17.06 9.29
C LEU A 154 5.85 -15.99 9.01
N PRO A 155 6.24 -15.18 10.01
CA PRO A 155 7.36 -14.28 9.86
C PRO A 155 8.63 -15.07 9.54
N GLN A 156 9.56 -14.45 8.80
CA GLN A 156 10.86 -15.06 8.61
C GLN A 156 11.56 -15.20 9.96
N PRO A 157 12.25 -16.33 10.21
CA PRO A 157 13.08 -16.46 11.40
C PRO A 157 14.14 -15.35 11.43
N PRO A 158 14.58 -14.91 12.62
CA PRO A 158 15.64 -13.93 12.73
C PRO A 158 16.92 -14.45 12.06
N GLU A 159 17.63 -13.57 11.38
CA GLU A 159 19.01 -13.81 10.92
C GLU A 159 19.96 -13.57 12.11
N GLU A 160 20.98 -14.42 12.26
CA GLU A 160 22.05 -14.25 13.28
C GLU A 160 23.03 -13.14 12.90
#